data_AF-A0A3D5PAC8-F1
#
_entry.id   AF-A0A3D5PAC8-F1
#
_cell.length_a   1.000
_cell.length_b   1.000
_cell.length_c   1.000
_cell.angle_alpha   90.00
_cell.angle_beta   90.00
_cell.angle_gamma   90.00
#
_symmetry.space_group_name_H-M   'P 1'
#
loop_
_entity.id
_entity.type
_entity.pdbx_description
1 polymer ?
#
loop_
_entity_poly.entity_id
_entity_poly.type
_entity_poly.pdbx_seq_one_letter_code
_entity_poly.pdbx_strand_id
1 'polypeptide(L)'
;MIYRITGIRLELDGTEKDLKREAAKRLNVKSEKICSLKLYKKSVDARHKDDVHFVCTIEADSSENNAARDRRITEAKPYRYSFPEIHRLEVRPVVVGFGPAGMLAALILAQAGQRPVVLERGSCVEERQKKVKSFWKVGNLDTHCNVQFGEGGAGTFSDGKLNTGTKDPRIRKVLEEFAAAG
;
A
#
# COMPACT_ATOMS: atom_id res chain seq x y z
N MET A 1 4.37 -16.47 -18.59
CA MET A 1 4.40 -14.98 -18.69
C MET A 1 3.29 -14.46 -17.81
N ILE A 2 3.52 -13.37 -17.08
CA ILE A 2 2.49 -12.83 -16.20
C ILE A 2 1.69 -11.77 -16.94
N TYR A 3 0.38 -11.98 -17.07
CA TYR A 3 -0.55 -11.04 -17.65
C TYR A 3 -1.37 -10.34 -16.56
N ARG A 4 -1.39 -9.01 -16.58
CA ARG A 4 -2.26 -8.20 -15.74
C ARG A 4 -3.58 -7.95 -16.46
N ILE A 5 -4.67 -8.45 -15.87
CA ILE A 5 -6.02 -8.38 -16.41
C ILE A 5 -6.85 -7.49 -15.48
N THR A 6 -7.35 -6.38 -16.02
CA THR A 6 -8.11 -5.36 -15.25
C THR A 6 -9.62 -5.50 -15.43
N GLY A 7 -10.39 -5.02 -14.45
CA GLY A 7 -11.84 -4.93 -14.56
C GLY A 7 -12.55 -6.29 -14.58
N ILE A 8 -12.02 -7.30 -13.89
CA ILE A 8 -12.73 -8.57 -13.69
C ILE A 8 -13.81 -8.33 -12.65
N ARG A 9 -15.07 -8.61 -13.04
CA ARG A 9 -16.18 -8.61 -12.11
C ARG A 9 -16.13 -9.88 -11.27
N LEU A 10 -16.33 -9.75 -9.97
CA LEU A 10 -16.43 -10.85 -9.03
C LEU A 10 -17.60 -10.57 -8.08
N GLU A 11 -18.50 -11.53 -7.94
CA GLU A 11 -19.62 -11.43 -7.00
C GLU A 11 -19.13 -11.41 -5.54
N LEU A 12 -19.99 -11.02 -4.60
CA LEU A 12 -19.59 -10.80 -3.20
C LEU A 12 -19.13 -12.09 -2.49
N ASP A 13 -19.72 -13.22 -2.87
CA ASP A 13 -19.37 -14.59 -2.47
C ASP A 13 -18.39 -15.27 -3.46
N GLY A 14 -17.92 -14.53 -4.47
CA GLY A 14 -17.05 -15.04 -5.50
C GLY A 14 -15.70 -15.52 -4.97
N THR A 15 -15.21 -16.63 -5.53
CA THR A 15 -14.02 -17.34 -5.09
C THR A 15 -12.81 -17.08 -6.00
N GLU A 16 -11.63 -17.54 -5.57
CA GLU A 16 -10.44 -17.55 -6.42
C GLU A 16 -10.62 -18.41 -7.68
N LYS A 17 -11.44 -19.47 -7.62
CA LYS A 17 -11.78 -20.29 -8.79
C LYS A 17 -12.55 -19.49 -9.83
N ASP A 18 -13.44 -18.60 -9.40
CA ASP A 18 -14.17 -17.71 -10.31
C ASP A 18 -13.22 -16.72 -10.98
N LEU A 19 -12.27 -16.15 -10.22
CA LEU A 19 -11.21 -15.32 -10.79
C LEU A 19 -10.37 -16.08 -11.83
N LYS A 20 -9.99 -17.33 -11.53
CA LYS A 20 -9.21 -18.17 -12.46
C LYS A 20 -9.99 -18.47 -13.74
N ARG A 21 -11.30 -18.76 -13.62
CA ARG A 21 -12.18 -18.98 -14.77
C ARG A 21 -12.30 -17.73 -15.63
N GLU A 22 -12.55 -16.57 -15.03
CA GLU A 22 -12.65 -15.30 -15.76
C GLU A 22 -11.32 -14.88 -16.40
N ALA A 23 -10.19 -15.16 -15.74
CA ALA A 23 -8.85 -14.96 -16.29
C ALA A 23 -8.64 -15.80 -17.56
N ALA A 24 -8.96 -17.09 -17.50
CA ALA A 24 -8.79 -18.03 -18.60
C ALA A 24 -9.66 -17.63 -19.81
N LYS A 25 -10.91 -17.26 -19.52
CA LYS A 25 -11.85 -16.73 -20.51
C LYS A 25 -11.33 -15.46 -21.19
N ARG A 26 -10.80 -14.50 -20.42
CA ARG A 26 -10.22 -13.25 -20.94
C ARG A 26 -8.99 -13.51 -21.82
N LEU A 27 -8.11 -14.41 -21.41
CA LEU A 27 -6.90 -14.80 -22.16
C LEU A 27 -7.20 -15.74 -23.35
N ASN A 28 -8.44 -16.22 -23.48
CA ASN A 28 -8.86 -17.22 -24.46
C ASN A 28 -8.02 -18.51 -24.39
N VAL A 29 -7.76 -18.99 -23.17
CA VAL A 29 -7.01 -20.23 -22.88
C VAL A 29 -7.82 -21.14 -21.96
N LYS A 30 -7.43 -22.41 -21.87
CA LYS A 30 -8.01 -23.32 -20.87
C LYS A 30 -7.50 -22.99 -19.46
N SER A 31 -8.31 -23.27 -18.43
CA SER A 31 -7.96 -23.01 -17.03
C SER A 31 -6.65 -23.67 -16.57
N GLU A 32 -6.30 -24.81 -17.15
CA GLU A 32 -5.09 -25.57 -16.81
C GLU A 32 -3.81 -24.87 -17.29
N LYS A 33 -3.94 -23.96 -18.27
CA LYS A 33 -2.85 -23.13 -18.79
C LYS A 33 -2.55 -21.92 -17.90
N ILE A 34 -3.30 -21.73 -16.81
CA ILE A 34 -3.00 -20.74 -15.78
C ILE A 34 -2.29 -21.45 -14.63
N CYS A 35 -0.97 -21.23 -14.54
CA CYS A 35 -0.09 -21.82 -13.55
C CYS A 35 -0.30 -21.24 -12.16
N SER A 36 -0.44 -19.91 -12.09
CA SER A 36 -0.70 -19.20 -10.83
C SER A 36 -1.56 -17.96 -11.06
N LEU A 37 -2.25 -17.53 -10.02
CA LEU A 37 -3.08 -16.34 -10.03
C LEU A 37 -2.79 -15.52 -8.76
N LYS A 38 -2.66 -14.22 -8.92
CA LYS A 38 -2.46 -13.28 -7.83
C LYS A 38 -3.48 -12.15 -7.95
N LEU A 39 -4.22 -11.90 -6.86
CA LEU A 39 -5.08 -10.73 -6.77
C LEU A 39 -4.20 -9.47 -6.61
N TYR A 40 -4.18 -8.62 -7.62
CA TYR A 40 -3.35 -7.39 -7.61
C TYR A 40 -4.08 -6.21 -6.97
N LYS A 41 -5.40 -6.08 -7.26
CA LYS A 41 -6.28 -5.05 -6.71
C LYS A 41 -7.69 -5.60 -6.60
N LYS A 42 -8.40 -5.28 -5.52
CA LYS A 42 -9.83 -5.56 -5.33
C LYS A 42 -10.50 -4.29 -4.80
N SER A 43 -11.53 -3.83 -5.49
CA SER A 43 -12.34 -2.68 -5.08
C SER A 43 -13.81 -3.04 -5.14
N VAL A 44 -14.61 -2.50 -4.23
CA VAL A 44 -16.07 -2.63 -4.27
C VAL A 44 -16.62 -1.61 -5.26
N ASP A 45 -17.49 -2.05 -6.16
CA ASP A 45 -18.40 -1.17 -6.90
C ASP A 45 -19.78 -1.29 -6.26
N ALA A 46 -20.21 -0.20 -5.61
CA ALA A 46 -21.49 -0.10 -4.92
C ALA A 46 -22.29 1.11 -5.42
N ARG A 47 -22.05 1.54 -6.67
CA ARG A 47 -22.73 2.69 -7.28
C ARG A 47 -24.23 2.44 -7.48
N HIS A 48 -24.62 1.17 -7.65
CA HIS A 48 -26.01 0.74 -7.76
C HIS A 48 -26.31 -0.26 -6.64
N LYS A 49 -27.37 0.03 -5.86
CA LYS A 49 -27.71 -0.75 -4.65
C LYS A 49 -28.04 -2.22 -4.95
N ASP A 50 -28.63 -2.48 -6.11
CA ASP A 50 -29.02 -3.83 -6.54
C ASP A 50 -27.90 -4.57 -7.29
N ASP A 51 -26.73 -3.93 -7.46
CA ASP A 51 -25.60 -4.47 -8.23
C ASP A 51 -24.26 -4.21 -7.51
N VAL A 52 -24.19 -4.60 -6.23
CA VAL A 52 -22.96 -4.49 -5.44
C VAL A 52 -22.05 -5.67 -5.75
N HIS A 53 -20.87 -5.38 -6.31
CA HIS A 53 -19.91 -6.41 -6.70
C HIS A 53 -18.47 -5.94 -6.51
N PHE A 54 -17.51 -6.86 -6.62
CA PHE A 54 -16.10 -6.52 -6.66
C PHE A 54 -15.62 -6.32 -8.10
N VAL A 55 -14.73 -5.34 -8.27
CA VAL A 55 -13.93 -5.12 -9.46
C VAL A 55 -12.49 -5.46 -9.12
N CYS A 56 -11.98 -6.51 -9.73
CA CYS A 56 -10.68 -7.09 -9.48
C CYS A 56 -9.71 -6.78 -10.64
N THR A 57 -8.45 -6.58 -10.28
CA THR A 57 -7.30 -6.71 -11.17
C THR A 57 -6.50 -7.90 -10.71
N ILE A 58 -6.18 -8.81 -11.63
CA ILE A 58 -5.40 -10.00 -11.33
C ILE A 58 -4.13 -10.03 -12.16
N GLU A 59 -3.15 -10.75 -11.66
CA GLU A 59 -1.96 -11.17 -12.39
C GLU A 59 -2.06 -12.69 -12.57
N ALA A 60 -2.15 -13.13 -13.81
CA ALA A 60 -2.25 -14.55 -14.17
C ALA A 60 -0.97 -14.97 -14.87
N ASP A 61 -0.29 -15.99 -14.35
CA ASP A 61 0.83 -16.62 -15.05
C ASP A 61 0.30 -17.65 -16.04
N SER A 62 0.53 -17.39 -17.33
CA SER A 62 0.16 -18.30 -18.41
C SER A 62 1.25 -18.35 -19.48
N SER A 63 1.40 -19.51 -20.09
CA SER A 63 2.30 -19.72 -21.24
C SER A 63 1.75 -19.09 -22.53
N GLU A 64 0.45 -18.84 -22.60
CA GLU A 64 -0.26 -18.46 -23.82
C GLU A 64 -1.22 -17.30 -23.54
N ASN A 65 -1.46 -16.49 -24.57
CA ASN A 65 -2.54 -15.50 -24.59
C ASN A 65 -3.10 -15.45 -26.01
N ASN A 66 -4.25 -16.10 -26.20
CA ASN A 66 -4.91 -16.21 -27.50
C ASN A 66 -6.05 -15.19 -27.64
N ALA A 67 -6.13 -14.21 -26.74
CA ALA A 67 -7.15 -13.19 -26.78
C ALA A 67 -6.95 -12.27 -27.99
N ALA A 68 -8.06 -11.92 -28.65
CA ALA A 68 -8.05 -10.78 -29.56
C ALA A 68 -7.65 -9.52 -28.77
N ARG A 69 -7.00 -8.55 -29.42
CA ARG A 69 -6.39 -7.36 -28.80
C ARG A 69 -7.31 -6.66 -27.79
N ASP A 70 -7.19 -7.03 -26.52
CA ASP A 70 -7.95 -6.47 -25.40
C ASP A 70 -7.06 -5.50 -24.62
N ARG A 71 -7.47 -4.23 -24.56
CA ARG A 71 -6.75 -3.17 -23.84
C ARG A 71 -6.70 -3.40 -22.32
N ARG A 72 -7.55 -4.27 -21.78
CA ARG A 72 -7.57 -4.63 -20.34
C ARG A 72 -6.55 -5.69 -19.98
N ILE A 73 -5.89 -6.30 -20.97
CA ILE A 73 -4.85 -7.31 -20.82
C ILE A 73 -3.52 -6.66 -21.17
N THR A 74 -2.60 -6.65 -20.22
CA THR A 74 -1.25 -6.11 -20.39
C THR A 74 -0.23 -7.07 -19.82
N GLU A 75 1.00 -7.05 -20.30
CA GLU A 75 2.08 -7.75 -19.62
C GLU A 75 2.31 -7.11 -18.24
N ALA A 76 2.35 -7.93 -17.19
CA ALA A 76 2.53 -7.45 -15.83
C ALA A 76 4.01 -7.06 -15.62
N LYS A 77 4.24 -5.77 -15.38
CA LYS A 77 5.53 -5.29 -14.89
C LYS A 77 5.51 -5.25 -13.37
N PRO A 78 6.42 -5.96 -12.68
CA PRO A 78 6.56 -5.85 -11.23
C PRO A 78 6.83 -4.39 -10.86
N TYR A 79 6.07 -3.87 -9.90
CA TYR A 79 6.40 -2.56 -9.35
C TYR A 79 7.74 -2.65 -8.63
N ARG A 80 8.65 -1.74 -8.95
CA ARG A 80 9.91 -1.56 -8.22
C ARG A 80 10.08 -0.08 -7.96
N TYR A 81 10.24 0.29 -6.69
CA TYR A 81 10.63 1.64 -6.35
C TYR A 81 12.08 1.85 -6.78
N SER A 82 12.32 2.77 -7.71
CA SER A 82 13.66 3.14 -8.15
C SER A 82 14.12 4.37 -7.37
N PHE A 83 15.29 4.27 -6.74
CA PHE A 83 15.97 5.43 -6.20
C PHE A 83 16.40 6.36 -7.34
N PRO A 84 16.39 7.69 -7.13
CA PRO A 84 17.14 8.59 -7.99
C PRO A 84 18.64 8.29 -7.89
N GLU A 85 19.45 8.94 -8.72
CA GLU A 85 20.91 8.84 -8.61
C GLU A 85 21.36 9.17 -7.19
N ILE A 86 22.08 8.23 -6.58
CA ILE A 86 22.47 8.32 -5.18
C ILE A 86 23.88 8.88 -5.12
N HIS A 87 24.00 10.12 -4.65
CA HIS A 87 25.28 10.69 -4.26
C HIS A 87 25.40 10.66 -2.75
N ARG A 88 26.59 10.35 -2.24
CA ARG A 88 26.84 10.42 -0.81
C ARG A 88 26.83 11.89 -0.39
N LEU A 89 25.93 12.24 0.52
CA LEU A 89 25.92 13.56 1.11
C LEU A 89 27.12 13.72 2.05
N GLU A 90 27.78 14.89 2.00
CA GLU A 90 28.87 15.22 2.93
C GLU A 90 28.37 15.30 4.38
N VAL A 91 27.14 15.80 4.55
CA VAL A 91 26.47 15.96 5.84
C VAL A 91 25.29 15.00 5.90
N ARG A 92 25.12 14.35 7.06
CA ARG A 92 23.97 13.48 7.32
C ARG A 92 22.68 14.31 7.25
N PRO A 93 21.67 13.87 6.48
CA PRO A 93 20.40 14.58 6.41
C PRO A 93 19.66 14.47 7.75
N VAL A 94 18.99 15.55 8.13
CA VAL A 94 18.16 15.63 9.34
C VAL A 94 16.69 15.64 8.94
N VAL A 95 15.91 14.75 9.53
CA VAL A 95 14.46 14.69 9.39
C VAL A 95 13.84 15.13 10.71
N VAL A 96 13.03 16.19 10.68
CA VAL A 96 12.35 16.72 11.85
C VAL A 96 10.88 16.28 11.83
N GLY A 97 10.47 15.55 12.86
CA GLY A 97 9.18 14.90 13.01
C GLY A 97 9.23 13.42 12.60
N PHE A 98 8.65 12.55 13.43
CA PHE A 98 8.54 11.12 13.18
C PHE A 98 7.09 10.67 12.98
N GLY A 99 6.31 11.50 12.28
CA GLY A 99 5.03 11.10 11.67
C GLY A 99 5.22 10.35 10.34
N PRO A 100 4.14 9.99 9.62
CA PRO A 100 4.24 9.17 8.40
C PRO A 100 5.17 9.76 7.34
N ALA A 101 5.11 11.08 7.09
CA ALA A 101 5.98 11.74 6.12
C ALA A 101 7.46 11.66 6.53
N GLY A 102 7.78 11.97 7.79
CA GLY A 102 9.15 11.92 8.30
C GLY A 102 9.69 10.49 8.37
N MET A 103 8.86 9.55 8.81
CA MET A 103 9.20 8.12 8.87
C MET A 103 9.54 7.57 7.48
N LEU A 104 8.71 7.83 6.46
CA LEU A 104 8.98 7.38 5.09
C LEU A 104 10.18 8.12 4.48
N ALA A 105 10.35 9.41 4.75
CA ALA A 105 11.54 10.15 4.30
C ALA A 105 12.83 9.56 4.89
N ALA A 106 12.85 9.32 6.21
CA ALA A 106 13.98 8.71 6.91
C ALA A 106 14.25 7.28 6.41
N LEU A 107 13.20 6.48 6.17
CA LEU A 107 13.33 5.13 5.63
C LEU A 107 13.98 5.14 4.24
N ILE A 108 13.49 5.96 3.32
CA ILE A 108 14.05 6.07 1.97
C ILE A 108 15.49 6.57 1.99
N LEU A 109 15.81 7.57 2.83
CA LEU A 109 17.18 8.06 3.01
C LEU A 109 18.10 6.97 3.59
N ALA A 110 17.61 6.17 4.54
CA ALA A 110 18.36 5.07 5.13
C ALA A 110 18.62 3.94 4.11
N GLN A 111 17.60 3.54 3.35
CA GLN A 111 17.74 2.57 2.25
C GLN A 111 18.70 3.05 1.16
N ALA A 112 18.79 4.37 0.93
CA ALA A 112 19.75 5.00 0.04
C ALA A 112 21.15 5.21 0.66
N GLY A 113 21.41 4.69 1.87
CA GLY A 113 22.72 4.76 2.53
C GLY A 113 23.09 6.11 3.14
N GLN A 114 22.16 7.07 3.24
CA GLN A 114 22.44 8.45 3.65
C GLN A 114 22.55 8.64 5.17
N ARG A 115 22.23 7.62 5.96
CA ARG A 115 22.34 7.64 7.44
C ARG A 115 21.60 8.84 8.09
N PRO A 116 20.30 9.04 7.82
CA PRO A 116 19.57 10.18 8.36
C PRO A 116 19.59 10.23 9.90
N VAL A 117 19.46 11.43 10.44
CA VAL A 117 19.16 11.67 11.86
C VAL A 117 17.69 12.08 11.95
N VAL A 118 16.91 11.41 12.80
CA VAL A 118 15.50 11.75 13.01
C VAL A 118 15.36 12.43 14.38
N LEU A 119 14.69 13.57 14.41
CA LEU A 119 14.37 14.31 15.62
C LEU A 119 12.85 14.35 15.79
N GLU A 120 12.34 13.83 16.91
CA GLU A 120 10.93 13.91 17.29
C GLU A 120 10.82 14.61 18.65
N ARG A 121 9.83 15.50 18.78
CA ARG A 121 9.64 16.29 20.00
C ARG A 121 8.92 15.52 21.11
N GLY A 122 8.03 14.59 20.74
CA GLY A 122 7.33 13.74 21.69
C GLY A 122 8.11 12.45 21.99
N SER A 123 7.54 11.61 22.85
CA SER A 123 8.16 10.35 23.26
C SER A 123 7.89 9.21 22.27
N CYS A 124 8.55 8.06 22.51
CA CYS A 124 8.19 6.79 21.90
C CYS A 124 6.73 6.42 22.18
N VAL A 125 6.18 5.51 21.35
CA VAL A 125 4.76 5.22 21.30
C VAL A 125 4.23 4.64 22.61
N GLU A 126 5.02 3.83 23.33
CA GLU A 126 4.61 3.24 24.62
C GLU A 126 4.41 4.30 25.70
N GLU A 127 5.35 5.25 25.81
CA GLU A 127 5.23 6.38 26.74
C GLU A 127 4.14 7.36 26.32
N ARG A 128 4.03 7.60 25.01
CA ARG A 128 3.03 8.49 24.42
C ARG A 128 1.62 7.99 24.70
N GLN A 129 1.38 6.69 24.55
CA GLN A 129 0.09 6.07 24.89
C GLN A 129 -0.30 6.31 26.36
N LYS A 130 0.65 6.21 27.30
CA LYS A 130 0.39 6.48 28.72
C LYS A 130 -0.02 7.94 28.93
N LYS A 131 0.71 8.89 28.33
CA LYS A 131 0.43 10.33 28.43
C LYS A 131 -0.93 10.69 27.83
N VAL A 132 -1.26 10.18 26.64
CA VAL A 132 -2.57 10.41 25.99
C VAL A 132 -3.72 9.80 26.80
N LYS A 133 -3.58 8.57 27.30
CA LYS A 133 -4.58 7.94 28.18
C LYS A 133 -4.77 8.73 29.48
N SER A 134 -3.70 9.25 30.06
CA SER A 134 -3.77 10.11 31.24
C SER A 134 -4.56 11.39 30.93
N PHE A 135 -4.22 12.08 29.84
CA PHE A 135 -4.95 13.28 29.40
C PHE A 135 -6.45 13.03 29.24
N TRP A 136 -6.86 11.93 28.60
CA TRP A 136 -8.28 11.59 28.45
C TRP A 136 -8.99 11.29 29.79
N LYS A 137 -8.26 10.82 30.81
CA LYS A 137 -8.84 10.49 32.12
C LYS A 137 -8.91 11.69 33.07
N VAL A 138 -7.87 12.51 33.12
CA VAL A 138 -7.70 13.55 34.15
C VAL A 138 -7.55 14.96 33.60
N GLY A 139 -7.52 15.15 32.28
CA GLY A 139 -7.47 16.47 31.63
C GLY A 139 -6.10 17.15 31.59
N ASN A 140 -5.06 16.55 32.18
CA ASN A 140 -3.71 17.14 32.18
C ASN A 140 -3.00 16.92 30.83
N LEU A 141 -2.93 17.99 30.02
CA LEU A 141 -2.29 17.96 28.71
C LEU A 141 -0.77 18.15 28.83
N ASP A 142 -0.01 17.22 28.24
CA ASP A 142 1.40 17.43 27.93
C ASP A 142 1.53 18.09 26.54
N THR A 143 2.07 19.31 26.51
CA THR A 143 2.21 20.11 25.28
C THR A 143 3.33 19.62 24.35
N HIS A 144 4.21 18.74 24.83
CA HIS A 144 5.30 18.16 24.06
C HIS A 144 4.99 16.73 23.58
N CYS A 145 4.08 16.02 24.25
CA CYS A 145 3.71 14.66 23.87
C CYS A 145 2.21 14.40 24.05
N ASN A 146 1.48 14.27 22.95
CA ASN A 146 0.02 14.17 22.94
C ASN A 146 -0.49 13.50 21.65
N VAL A 147 -1.79 13.59 21.38
CA VAL A 147 -2.43 13.02 20.18
C VAL A 147 -1.77 13.50 18.88
N GLN A 148 -1.17 14.69 18.86
CA GLN A 148 -0.49 15.26 17.69
C GLN A 148 1.01 14.97 17.65
N PHE A 149 1.67 14.96 18.82
CA PHE A 149 3.15 14.93 18.93
C PHE A 149 3.69 13.67 19.57
N GLY A 150 4.79 13.14 19.01
CA GLY A 150 5.45 11.89 19.39
C GLY A 150 5.52 10.88 18.25
N GLU A 151 6.08 9.70 18.53
CA GLU A 151 6.30 8.65 17.53
C GLU A 151 5.03 8.28 16.76
N GLY A 152 5.16 8.26 15.42
CA GLY A 152 4.07 8.04 14.47
C GLY A 152 3.19 9.27 14.21
N GLY A 153 3.46 10.40 14.88
CA GLY A 153 2.77 11.68 14.67
C GLY A 153 1.26 11.58 14.89
N ALA A 154 0.47 12.42 14.20
CA ALA A 154 -0.99 12.40 14.33
C ALA A 154 -1.65 11.09 13.82
N GLY A 155 -0.95 10.29 13.01
CA GLY A 155 -1.48 9.05 12.45
C GLY A 155 -1.70 7.94 13.50
N THR A 156 -0.91 7.93 14.58
CA THR A 156 -0.90 6.86 15.60
C THR A 156 -2.24 6.65 16.30
N PHE A 157 -3.00 7.73 16.51
CA PHE A 157 -4.30 7.69 17.20
C PHE A 157 -5.47 7.90 16.24
N SER A 158 -5.28 7.55 14.97
CA SER A 158 -6.31 7.58 13.93
C SER A 158 -6.90 6.19 13.68
N ASP A 159 -7.88 6.10 12.80
CA ASP A 159 -8.41 4.83 12.29
C ASP A 159 -7.53 4.18 11.20
N GLY A 160 -6.37 4.80 10.88
CA GLY A 160 -5.42 4.27 9.92
C GLY A 160 -5.90 4.30 8.47
N LYS A 161 -6.95 5.07 8.15
CA LYS A 161 -7.45 5.16 6.77
C LYS A 161 -6.40 5.78 5.84
N LEU A 162 -6.18 5.12 4.71
CA LEU A 162 -5.32 5.60 3.63
C LEU A 162 -6.17 6.20 2.51
N ASN A 163 -5.82 7.41 2.08
CA ASN A 163 -6.48 8.06 0.96
C ASN A 163 -6.13 7.38 -0.37
N THR A 164 -7.02 7.49 -1.35
CA THR A 164 -6.98 6.74 -2.61
C THR A 164 -5.71 6.96 -3.43
N GLY A 165 -5.08 8.15 -3.36
CA GLY A 165 -3.75 8.46 -3.91
C GLY A 165 -3.47 7.88 -5.30
N THR A 166 -4.50 7.80 -6.15
CA THR A 166 -4.58 6.86 -7.28
C THR A 166 -3.63 7.15 -8.43
N LYS A 167 -2.99 8.33 -8.43
CA LYS A 167 -2.12 8.79 -9.50
C LYS A 167 -0.62 8.70 -9.18
N ASP A 168 -0.25 8.43 -7.93
CA ASP A 168 1.16 8.38 -7.54
C ASP A 168 1.66 6.93 -7.47
N PRO A 169 2.62 6.53 -8.32
CA PRO A 169 3.15 5.16 -8.28
C PRO A 169 3.80 4.81 -6.94
N ARG A 170 4.30 5.80 -6.18
CA ARG A 170 4.99 5.63 -4.91
C ARG A 170 4.07 5.15 -3.79
N ILE A 171 2.75 5.27 -3.94
CA ILE A 171 1.80 4.76 -2.94
C ILE A 171 1.96 3.26 -2.73
N ARG A 172 2.34 2.52 -3.78
CA ARG A 172 2.63 1.09 -3.70
C ARG A 172 3.79 0.81 -2.75
N LYS A 173 4.87 1.60 -2.82
CA LYS A 173 6.02 1.50 -1.91
C LYS A 173 5.59 1.76 -0.47
N VAL A 174 4.78 2.80 -0.21
CA VAL A 174 4.29 3.10 1.15
C VAL A 174 3.47 1.94 1.71
N LEU A 175 2.55 1.38 0.91
CA LEU A 175 1.73 0.24 1.31
C LEU A 175 2.56 -1.01 1.58
N GLU A 176 3.56 -1.29 0.74
CA GLU A 176 4.45 -2.44 0.90
C GLU A 176 5.33 -2.29 2.16
N GLU A 177 5.81 -1.08 2.47
CA GLU A 177 6.56 -0.83 3.71
C GLU A 177 5.70 -0.97 4.97
N PHE A 178 4.45 -0.48 4.94
CA PHE A 178 3.52 -0.71 6.05
C PHE A 178 3.25 -2.21 6.25
N ALA A 179 2.89 -2.93 5.19
CA ALA A 179 2.63 -4.37 5.29
C ALA A 179 3.85 -5.20 5.73
N ALA A 180 5.08 -4.75 5.39
CA ALA A 180 6.30 -5.39 5.84
C ALA A 180 6.60 -5.14 7.33
N ALA A 181 6.08 -4.06 7.90
CA ALA A 181 6.25 -3.69 9.30
C ALA A 181 5.20 -4.29 10.25
N GLY A 182 4.21 -5.02 9.73
CA GLY A 182 3.12 -5.66 10.48
C GLY A 182 1.76 -5.00 10.25
#